data_AF-A0A942W0Q3-F1
#
_entry.id   AF-A0A942W0Q3-F1
#
_cell.length_a   1.000
_cell.length_b   1.000
_cell.length_c   1.000
_cell.angle_alpha   90.00
_cell.angle_beta   90.00
_cell.angle_gamma   90.00
#
_symmetry.space_group_name_H-M   'P 1'
#
loop_
_entity.id
_entity.type
_entity.pdbx_description
1 polymer ?
#
loop_
_entity_poly.entity_id
_entity_poly.type
_entity_poly.pdbx_seq_one_letter_code
_entity_poly.pdbx_strand_id
1 'polypeptide(L)'
;MDAAEHLGVKNPSVSRAVKVLVKQKYPLKAADGALSLTEQGLQTAAQVYEKHQCFTRQLIEAGLPCDIAAQDACRLEHVIGEASFAKLKEAAWQMARKAAPPDE
;
A
#
# COMPACT_ATOMS: atom_id res chain seq x y z
N MET A 1 0.28 -18.52 -2.22
CA MET A 1 0.71 -17.79 -3.42
C MET A 1 2.21 -17.57 -3.31
N ASP A 2 2.96 -17.87 -4.36
CA ASP A 2 4.43 -17.69 -4.36
C ASP A 2 4.79 -16.21 -4.55
N ALA A 3 5.64 -15.68 -3.68
CA ALA A 3 6.01 -14.26 -3.71
C ALA A 3 6.96 -13.89 -4.86
N ALA A 4 7.79 -14.82 -5.32
CA ALA A 4 8.73 -14.56 -6.41
C ALA A 4 7.99 -14.45 -7.74
N GLU A 5 7.02 -15.35 -7.96
CA GLU A 5 6.12 -15.31 -9.11
C GLU A 5 5.28 -14.03 -9.13
N HIS A 6 4.64 -13.68 -8.00
CA HIS A 6 3.79 -12.50 -7.92
C HIS A 6 4.54 -11.19 -8.20
N LEU A 7 5.77 -11.06 -7.70
CA LEU A 7 6.60 -9.86 -7.84
C LEU A 7 7.42 -9.85 -9.13
N GLY A 8 7.42 -10.94 -9.92
CA GLY A 8 8.24 -11.07 -11.12
C GLY A 8 9.75 -11.07 -10.85
N VAL A 9 10.19 -11.56 -9.69
CA VAL A 9 11.60 -11.58 -9.27
C VAL A 9 12.10 -13.00 -9.00
N LYS A 10 13.42 -13.18 -8.85
CA LYS A 10 14.01 -14.49 -8.56
C LYS A 10 13.88 -14.86 -7.06
N ASN A 11 13.69 -16.14 -6.78
CA ASN A 11 13.63 -16.72 -5.42
C ASN A 11 14.78 -16.29 -4.47
N PRO A 12 16.06 -16.21 -4.91
CA PRO A 12 17.14 -15.70 -4.06
C PRO A 12 16.92 -14.26 -3.60
N SER A 13 16.32 -13.40 -4.42
CA SER A 13 16.00 -12.01 -4.06
C SER A 13 14.93 -11.94 -2.97
N VAL A 14 13.86 -12.73 -3.13
CA VAL A 14 12.79 -12.85 -2.10
C VAL A 14 13.36 -13.38 -0.80
N SER A 15 14.15 -14.45 -0.85
CA SER A 15 14.77 -15.04 0.34
C SER A 15 15.65 -14.03 1.10
N ARG A 16 16.41 -13.19 0.38
CA ARG A 16 17.20 -12.11 0.99
C ARG A 16 16.30 -11.07 1.66
N ALA A 17 15.26 -10.61 0.99
CA ALA A 17 14.33 -9.61 1.53
C ALA A 17 13.59 -10.14 2.78
N VAL A 18 13.05 -11.36 2.70
CA VAL A 18 12.38 -12.03 3.83
C VAL A 18 13.30 -12.17 5.03
N LYS A 19 14.59 -12.52 4.84
CA LYS A 19 15.56 -12.57 5.94
C LYS A 19 15.74 -11.22 6.64
N VAL A 20 15.73 -10.12 5.89
CA VAL A 20 15.83 -8.77 6.47
C VAL A 20 14.57 -8.43 7.26
N LEU A 21 13.39 -8.69 6.67
CA LEU A 21 12.10 -8.40 7.31
C LEU A 21 11.89 -9.22 8.59
N VAL A 22 12.26 -10.51 8.59
CA VAL A 22 12.20 -11.37 9.79
C VAL A 22 13.11 -10.83 10.90
N LYS A 23 14.32 -10.35 10.57
CA LYS A 23 15.21 -9.71 11.56
C LYS A 23 14.60 -8.43 12.15
N GLN A 24 13.80 -7.72 11.37
CA GLN A 24 13.05 -6.54 11.79
C GLN A 24 11.72 -6.87 12.49
N LYS A 25 11.40 -8.17 12.67
CA LYS A 25 10.20 -8.69 13.34
C LYS A 25 8.87 -8.33 12.65
N TYR A 26 8.89 -8.05 11.35
CA TYR A 26 7.67 -7.76 10.59
C TYR A 26 6.88 -9.04 10.24
N PRO A 27 7.46 -10.03 9.55
CA PRO A 27 6.86 -11.35 9.42
C PRO A 27 7.48 -12.42 10.33
N LEU A 28 6.69 -13.43 10.65
CA LEU A 28 7.13 -14.74 11.11
C LEU A 28 7.28 -15.67 9.92
N LYS A 29 8.29 -16.53 9.97
CA LYS A 29 8.52 -17.58 8.97
C LYS A 29 8.35 -18.95 9.63
N ALA A 30 7.39 -19.73 9.16
CA ALA A 30 7.17 -21.11 9.58
C ALA A 30 8.22 -22.07 8.97
N ALA A 31 8.31 -23.28 9.52
CA ALA A 31 9.28 -24.29 9.10
C ALA A 31 9.08 -24.76 7.64
N ASP A 32 7.84 -24.76 7.18
CA ASP A 32 7.44 -25.05 5.80
C ASP A 32 7.69 -23.88 4.82
N GLY A 33 8.16 -22.75 5.33
CA GLY A 33 8.43 -21.55 4.53
C GLY A 33 7.26 -20.57 4.43
N ALA A 34 6.09 -20.87 5.01
CA ALA A 34 4.96 -19.94 5.05
C ALA A 34 5.31 -18.67 5.84
N LEU A 35 4.77 -17.54 5.39
CA LEU A 35 4.96 -16.23 6.03
C LEU A 35 3.64 -15.73 6.61
N SER A 36 3.68 -15.26 7.85
CA SER A 36 2.57 -14.55 8.48
C SER A 36 3.06 -13.23 9.06
N LEU A 37 2.22 -12.20 9.05
CA LEU A 37 2.58 -10.92 9.66
C LEU A 37 2.50 -11.02 11.18
N THR A 38 3.45 -10.41 11.88
CA THR A 38 3.28 -10.06 13.29
C THR A 38 2.28 -8.91 13.41
N GLU A 39 1.88 -8.57 14.63
CA GLU A 39 1.06 -7.38 14.87
C GLU A 39 1.73 -6.10 14.34
N GLN A 40 3.03 -5.93 14.58
CA GLN A 40 3.82 -4.82 14.03
C GLN A 40 3.87 -4.85 12.49
N GLY A 41 4.05 -6.04 11.92
CA GLY A 41 4.00 -6.25 10.47
C GLY A 41 2.65 -5.87 9.88
N LEU A 42 1.57 -6.25 10.55
CA LEU A 42 0.20 -5.96 10.13
C LEU A 42 -0.08 -4.45 10.19
N GLN A 43 0.31 -3.77 11.27
CA GLN A 43 0.15 -2.32 11.40
C GLN A 43 0.89 -1.58 10.28
N THR A 44 2.14 -1.97 10.00
CA THR A 44 2.95 -1.36 8.95
C THR A 44 2.35 -1.62 7.56
N ALA A 45 1.93 -2.86 7.29
CA ALA A 45 1.29 -3.23 6.04
C ALA A 45 -0.04 -2.48 5.84
N ALA A 46 -0.83 -2.31 6.90
CA ALA A 46 -2.10 -1.58 6.85
C ALA A 46 -1.91 -0.11 6.49
N GLN A 47 -0.85 0.54 6.98
CA GLN A 47 -0.54 1.94 6.63
C GLN A 47 -0.16 2.09 5.15
N VAL A 48 0.64 1.17 4.62
CA VAL A 48 1.01 1.15 3.19
C VAL A 48 -0.23 0.90 2.35
N TYR A 49 -1.06 -0.08 2.74
CA TYR A 49 -2.28 -0.41 2.03
C TYR A 49 -3.33 0.70 2.07
N GLU A 50 -3.44 1.43 3.18
CA GLU A 50 -4.32 2.60 3.28
C GLU A 50 -3.92 3.67 2.25
N LYS A 51 -2.61 3.95 2.13
CA LYS A 51 -2.10 4.87 1.10
C LYS A 51 -2.45 4.39 -0.29
N HIS A 52 -2.25 3.10 -0.58
CA HIS A 52 -2.61 2.47 -1.85
C HIS A 52 -4.06 2.78 -2.21
N GLN A 53 -4.99 2.39 -1.33
CA GLN A 53 -6.42 2.54 -1.57
C GLN A 53 -6.84 3.99 -1.73
N CYS A 54 -6.25 4.87 -0.90
CA CYS A 54 -6.53 6.29 -0.93
C CYS A 54 -6.10 6.92 -2.27
N PHE A 55 -4.89 6.63 -2.74
CA PHE A 55 -4.41 7.14 -4.03
C PHE A 55 -5.15 6.50 -5.21
N THR A 56 -5.37 5.19 -5.20
CA THR A 56 -6.12 4.50 -6.27
C THR A 56 -7.50 5.12 -6.45
N ARG A 57 -8.24 5.32 -5.35
CA ARG A 57 -9.56 5.94 -5.40
C ARG A 57 -9.51 7.37 -5.92
N GLN A 58 -8.59 8.20 -5.42
CA GLN A 58 -8.47 9.59 -5.84
C GLN A 58 -8.11 9.73 -7.33
N LEU A 59 -7.22 8.87 -7.83
CA LEU A 59 -6.81 8.88 -9.23
C LEU A 59 -7.98 8.44 -10.13
N ILE A 60 -8.76 7.45 -9.72
CA ILE A 60 -9.99 7.06 -10.43
C ILE A 60 -11.00 8.21 -10.44
N GLU A 61 -11.22 8.88 -9.30
CA GLU A 61 -12.11 10.05 -9.20
C GLU A 61 -11.62 11.22 -10.07
N ALA A 62 -10.31 11.35 -10.27
CA ALA A 62 -9.69 12.31 -11.19
C ALA A 62 -9.80 11.91 -12.68
N GLY A 63 -10.36 10.73 -12.98
CA GLY A 63 -10.62 10.24 -14.34
C GLY A 63 -9.59 9.26 -14.90
N LEU A 64 -8.65 8.76 -14.09
CA LEU A 64 -7.72 7.73 -14.55
C LEU A 64 -8.41 6.35 -14.63
N PRO A 65 -8.05 5.52 -15.63
CA PRO A 65 -8.38 4.11 -15.65
C PRO A 65 -7.89 3.39 -14.39
N CYS A 66 -8.65 2.38 -13.92
CA CYS A 66 -8.38 1.66 -12.68
C CYS A 66 -7.00 0.99 -12.64
N ASP A 67 -6.56 0.42 -13.76
CA ASP A 67 -5.25 -0.23 -13.90
C ASP A 67 -4.09 0.77 -13.75
N ILE A 68 -4.20 1.92 -14.41
CA ILE A 68 -3.21 3.01 -14.28
C ILE A 68 -3.22 3.59 -12.87
N ALA A 69 -4.41 3.86 -12.32
CA ALA A 69 -4.56 4.40 -10.97
C ALA A 69 -3.94 3.48 -9.91
N ALA A 70 -4.18 2.16 -9.99
CA ALA A 70 -3.59 1.20 -9.07
C ALA A 70 -2.06 1.10 -9.22
N GLN A 71 -1.55 1.15 -10.46
CA GLN A 71 -0.11 1.10 -10.70
C GLN A 71 0.61 2.36 -10.18
N ASP A 72 0.02 3.53 -10.36
CA ASP A 72 0.54 4.79 -9.83
C ASP A 72 0.45 4.84 -8.30
N ALA A 73 -0.67 4.40 -7.71
CA ALA A 73 -0.82 4.29 -6.27
C ALA A 73 0.24 3.39 -5.63
N CYS A 74 0.55 2.24 -6.26
CA CYS A 74 1.60 1.33 -5.84
C CYS A 74 2.98 2.00 -5.77
N ARG A 75 3.26 2.99 -6.62
CA ARG A 75 4.49 3.79 -6.54
C ARG A 75 4.41 4.86 -5.45
N LEU A 76 3.28 5.57 -5.37
CA LEU A 76 3.09 6.69 -4.45
C LEU A 76 3.10 6.26 -2.98
N GLU A 77 2.50 5.11 -2.64
CA GLU A 77 2.42 4.62 -1.26
C GLU A 77 3.78 4.42 -0.58
N HIS A 78 4.81 4.11 -1.37
CA HIS A 78 6.16 3.86 -0.90
C HIS A 78 7.02 5.13 -0.80
N VAL A 79 6.70 6.17 -1.57
CA VAL A 79 7.50 7.41 -1.63
C VAL A 79 6.93 8.50 -0.74
N ILE A 80 5.61 8.55 -0.56
CA ILE A 80 4.96 9.60 0.21
C ILE A 80 5.05 9.31 1.72
N GLY A 81 5.72 10.21 2.44
CA GLY A 81 5.81 10.19 3.90
C GLY A 81 4.46 10.38 4.59
N GLU A 82 4.35 9.93 5.84
CA GLU A 82 3.10 9.94 6.60
C GLU A 82 2.49 11.34 6.76
N ALA A 83 3.31 12.34 7.09
CA ALA A 83 2.84 13.72 7.26
C ALA A 83 2.25 14.29 5.96
N SER A 84 2.90 14.03 4.83
CA SER A 84 2.41 14.43 3.50
C SER A 84 1.12 13.70 3.14
N PHE A 85 1.07 12.38 3.39
CA PHE A 85 -0.13 11.59 3.14
C PHE A 85 -1.33 12.10 3.96
N ALA A 86 -1.14 12.39 5.24
CA ALA A 86 -2.21 12.91 6.09
C ALA A 86 -2.80 14.21 5.53
N LYS A 87 -1.95 15.14 5.10
CA LYS A 87 -2.39 16.42 4.50
C LYS A 87 -3.07 16.23 3.14
N LEU A 88 -2.56 15.33 2.29
CA LEU A 88 -3.18 15.03 1.00
C LEU A 88 -4.56 14.38 1.18
N LYS A 89 -4.68 13.44 2.11
CA LYS A 89 -5.95 12.78 2.45
C LYS A 89 -6.98 13.76 2.98
N GLU A 90 -6.58 14.66 3.89
CA GLU A 90 -7.44 15.75 4.37
C GLU A 90 -7.93 16.63 3.22
N ALA A 91 -7.02 17.06 2.33
CA ALA A 91 -7.36 17.91 1.19
C ALA A 91 -8.34 17.23 0.23
N ALA A 92 -8.14 15.95 -0.05
CA ALA A 92 -9.04 15.15 -0.89
C ALA A 92 -10.47 15.08 -0.32
N TRP A 93 -10.60 14.87 0.99
CA TRP A 93 -11.90 14.87 1.66
C TRP A 93 -12.58 16.25 1.70
N GLN A 94 -11.81 17.33 1.81
CA GLN A 94 -12.39 18.68 1.70
C GLN A 94 -12.91 18.97 0.29
N MET A 95 -12.22 18.48 -0.76
CA MET A 95 -12.72 18.60 -2.13
C MET A 95 -14.00 17.80 -2.34
N ALA A 96 -14.07 16.56 -1.84
CA ALA A 96 -15.30 15.75 -1.91
C ALA A 96 -16.50 16.43 -1.23
N ARG A 97 -16.28 17.11 -0.09
CA ARG A 97 -17.33 17.89 0.60
C ARG A 97 -17.79 19.12 -0.18
N LYS A 98 -16.91 19.74 -0.97
CA LYS A 98 -17.25 20.90 -1.82
C LYS A 98 -17.92 20.51 -3.13
N ALA A 99 -17.67 19.30 -3.60
CA ALA A 99 -18.27 18.76 -4.83
C ALA A 99 -19.67 18.16 -4.61
N ALA A 100 -20.11 17.97 -3.36
CA ALA A 100 -21.49 17.60 -3.07
C ALA A 100 -22.42 18.77 -3.49
N PRO A 101 -23.50 18.50 -4.24
CA PRO A 101 -24.43 19.56 -4.63
C PRO A 101 -25.01 20.21 -3.36
N PRO A 102 -25.26 21.53 -3.36
CA PRO A 102 -26.05 22.13 -2.29
C PRO A 102 -27.42 21.43 -2.27
N ASP A 103 -27.84 20.95 -1.10
CA ASP A 103 -29.20 20.42 -0.90
C ASP A 103 -30.21 21.44 -1.48
N GLU A 104 -30.99 21.01 -2.46
CA GLU A 104 -32.12 21.75 -3.05
C GLU A 104 -33.43 21.37 -2.34
#